data_AF-A0A9D1LVD6-F1
#
_entry.id   AF-A0A9D1LVD6-F1
#
_cell.length_a   1.000
_cell.length_b   1.000
_cell.length_c   1.000
_cell.angle_alpha   90.00
_cell.angle_beta   90.00
_cell.angle_gamma   90.00
#
_symmetry.space_group_name_H-M   'P 1'
#
loop_
_entity.id
_entity.type
_entity.pdbx_description
1 polymer ?
#
loop_
_entity_poly.entity_id
_entity_poly.type
_entity_poly.pdbx_seq_one_letter_code
_entity_poly.pdbx_strand_id
1 'polypeptide(L)'
;MKTKICAFLAVIMVFYGTCGVFASDNAALDSVAEGLAAYICDAVPNPTIGDTGGDWAVIGLARSGYAVPEGYFQKYSQNVEAQLEETGGILDDKKYTEYSRLILALTAIGKNPADVAGYNLLLPLGDYDQVVWQGINGPVWALIALDSGNYEIPQNAAAATQATRELYIAKILESQHADGGWALADGAASDPDVTAMALQALANYQGRADVQKAIDAALDYLSGQQNENGGFSSWGAENSESSAQVLIALCALGIPTEDARFVKNGNTVLDHLMGCYETGSGMKRTPAGDVNQMTTEQGFLAVVAAQRMLEGKPGLYCMDDTAAIVPDGDAPAAGLPGKHTDVHAAEVREPGKTFADISAHPNKAAIEALAERGIINGMDADTFAPDMTMTRAEFAAIAVNALGLPIVDTGVFSDVPAEVWFAPYVNTAYAYGIVSGVSDTAFNPDGTITRQEAAAMVARGAGLCGMDPQMDAFSARDVLAGFIDYVEAADWAYSALAFCYQEGILPDDAIEILPQQPVTRAEIAQMLYNLLNRADLL
;
A
#
# COMPACT_ATOMS: atom_id res chain seq x y z
N MET A 1 -73.84 33.68 11.00
CA MET A 1 -72.80 34.08 10.02
C MET A 1 -71.74 34.85 10.81
N LYS A 2 -70.47 34.41 10.90
CA LYS A 2 -69.43 34.37 9.83
C LYS A 2 -69.30 35.74 9.14
N THR A 3 -68.16 36.44 9.05
CA THR A 3 -66.75 36.32 9.54
C THR A 3 -66.19 37.78 9.50
N LYS A 4 -65.05 38.24 10.05
CA LYS A 4 -63.69 37.71 10.31
C LYS A 4 -63.07 38.38 11.56
N ILE A 5 -61.81 38.05 11.90
CA ILE A 5 -60.96 38.71 12.91
C ILE A 5 -59.61 39.12 12.28
N CYS A 6 -58.96 40.06 12.95
CA CYS A 6 -57.75 40.84 12.68
C CYS A 6 -56.46 40.15 12.16
N ALA A 7 -55.58 41.03 11.67
CA ALA A 7 -54.11 41.02 11.76
C ALA A 7 -53.32 39.86 11.11
N PHE A 8 -52.53 40.22 10.09
CA PHE A 8 -51.52 39.37 9.47
C PHE A 8 -50.15 39.65 10.12
N LEU A 9 -49.58 38.64 10.78
CA LEU A 9 -48.17 38.59 11.19
C LEU A 9 -47.56 37.38 10.49
N ALA A 10 -46.82 37.61 9.41
CA ALA A 10 -46.10 36.55 8.70
C ALA A 10 -44.66 36.51 9.20
N VAL A 11 -44.34 35.49 9.99
CA VAL A 11 -42.97 35.23 10.48
C VAL A 11 -42.15 34.63 9.35
N ILE A 12 -40.98 35.20 9.09
CA ILE A 12 -39.94 34.57 8.27
C ILE A 12 -39.29 33.48 9.15
N MET A 13 -39.60 32.21 8.87
CA MET A 13 -38.80 31.08 9.35
C MET A 13 -37.83 30.65 8.26
N VAL A 14 -36.54 30.85 8.53
CA VAL A 14 -35.45 30.28 7.74
C VAL A 14 -35.37 28.79 8.08
N PHE A 15 -35.49 27.92 7.08
CA PHE A 15 -35.14 26.51 7.23
C PHE A 15 -33.61 26.37 7.24
N TYR A 16 -33.05 26.12 8.43
CA TYR A 16 -31.74 25.50 8.61
C TYR A 16 -31.94 24.10 9.21
N GLY A 17 -31.20 23.12 8.69
CA GLY A 17 -31.38 21.69 8.97
C GLY A 17 -32.20 21.02 7.85
N THR A 18 -31.77 19.92 7.26
CA THR A 18 -30.85 18.88 7.79
C THR A 18 -29.67 18.57 6.86
N CYS A 19 -28.44 18.73 7.35
CA CYS A 19 -27.32 17.91 6.88
C CYS A 19 -27.31 16.66 7.76
N GLY A 20 -27.78 15.52 7.24
CA GLY A 20 -28.05 14.34 8.06
C GLY A 20 -28.75 13.18 7.35
N VAL A 21 -28.38 12.95 6.08
CA VAL A 21 -28.82 11.75 5.31
C VAL A 21 -27.61 10.91 4.93
N PHE A 22 -26.50 11.52 4.52
CA PHE A 22 -25.27 10.80 4.13
C PHE A 22 -24.51 10.07 5.25
N ALA A 23 -24.87 10.24 6.53
CA ALA A 23 -24.13 9.66 7.66
C ALA A 23 -24.70 8.32 8.16
N SER A 24 -25.94 7.97 7.82
CA SER A 24 -26.55 6.70 8.24
C SER A 24 -26.11 5.54 7.38
N ASP A 25 -25.90 5.79 6.09
CA ASP A 25 -25.85 4.74 5.08
C ASP A 25 -24.42 4.17 4.97
N ASN A 26 -23.39 5.03 5.09
CA ASN A 26 -22.00 4.60 5.24
C ASN A 26 -21.81 3.70 6.47
N ALA A 27 -22.30 4.10 7.64
CA ALA A 27 -22.14 3.33 8.88
C ALA A 27 -22.82 1.94 8.82
N ALA A 28 -23.87 1.79 8.02
CA ALA A 28 -24.47 0.49 7.74
C ALA A 28 -23.56 -0.37 6.85
N LEU A 29 -23.01 0.21 5.78
CA LEU A 29 -22.08 -0.47 4.87
C LEU A 29 -20.78 -0.90 5.58
N ASP A 30 -20.21 -0.02 6.40
CA ASP A 30 -19.01 -0.30 7.21
C ASP A 30 -19.26 -1.49 8.15
N SER A 31 -20.41 -1.52 8.83
CA SER A 31 -20.79 -2.64 9.72
C SER A 31 -21.00 -3.96 8.97
N VAL A 32 -21.42 -3.92 7.70
CA VAL A 32 -21.51 -5.10 6.83
C VAL A 32 -20.11 -5.55 6.39
N ALA A 33 -19.23 -4.62 6.03
CA ALA A 33 -17.84 -4.91 5.69
C ALA A 33 -17.09 -5.56 6.86
N GLU A 34 -17.19 -5.00 8.07
CA GLU A 34 -16.60 -5.57 9.30
C GLU A 34 -17.15 -6.97 9.61
N GLY A 35 -18.46 -7.19 9.47
CA GLY A 35 -19.09 -8.48 9.72
C GLY A 35 -18.67 -9.57 8.73
N LEU A 36 -18.54 -9.22 7.45
CA LEU A 36 -18.04 -10.10 6.40
C LEU A 36 -16.54 -10.40 6.60
N ALA A 37 -15.74 -9.39 6.93
CA ALA A 37 -14.31 -9.56 7.20
C ALA A 37 -14.07 -10.50 8.39
N ALA A 38 -14.81 -10.32 9.49
CA ALA A 38 -14.75 -11.21 10.65
C ALA A 38 -15.16 -12.65 10.28
N TYR A 39 -16.27 -12.83 9.55
CA TYR A 39 -16.71 -14.14 9.08
C TYR A 39 -15.67 -14.82 8.18
N ILE A 40 -15.04 -14.08 7.26
CA ILE A 40 -14.01 -14.61 6.36
C ILE A 40 -12.74 -14.99 7.14
N CYS A 41 -12.32 -14.22 8.14
CA CYS A 41 -11.19 -14.60 8.99
C CYS A 41 -11.44 -15.93 9.74
N ASP A 42 -12.65 -16.15 10.24
CA ASP A 42 -13.05 -17.38 10.93
C ASP A 42 -13.25 -18.57 9.97
N ALA A 43 -13.83 -18.34 8.79
CA ALA A 43 -14.07 -19.36 7.78
C ALA A 43 -12.79 -19.77 7.01
N VAL A 44 -11.84 -18.84 6.89
CA VAL A 44 -10.59 -18.98 6.11
C VAL A 44 -9.36 -18.69 7.00
N PRO A 45 -9.10 -19.50 8.04
CA PRO A 45 -7.99 -19.24 8.98
C PRO A 45 -6.59 -19.55 8.41
N ASN A 46 -6.54 -20.26 7.27
CA ASN A 46 -5.31 -20.66 6.57
C ASN A 46 -5.50 -20.50 5.04
N PRO A 47 -5.52 -19.27 4.52
CA PRO A 47 -5.70 -19.02 3.08
C PRO A 47 -4.52 -19.56 2.25
N THR A 48 -4.80 -19.99 1.02
CA THR A 48 -3.83 -20.52 0.04
C THR A 48 -4.14 -19.98 -1.36
N ILE A 49 -3.34 -20.30 -2.38
CA ILE A 49 -3.70 -19.95 -3.76
C ILE A 49 -4.99 -20.68 -4.14
N GLY A 50 -6.03 -19.94 -4.53
CA GLY A 50 -7.34 -20.53 -4.80
C GLY A 50 -8.46 -19.50 -4.99
N ASP A 51 -9.52 -19.93 -5.68
CA ASP A 51 -10.69 -19.11 -5.98
C ASP A 51 -11.69 -19.00 -4.81
N THR A 52 -11.69 -19.95 -3.86
CA THR A 52 -12.54 -19.95 -2.67
C THR A 52 -11.69 -20.25 -1.44
N GLY A 53 -11.79 -19.43 -0.40
CA GLY A 53 -10.95 -19.57 0.79
C GLY A 53 -9.47 -19.24 0.53
N GLY A 54 -9.22 -18.33 -0.42
CA GLY A 54 -7.89 -18.01 -0.90
C GLY A 54 -7.78 -16.56 -1.33
N ASP A 55 -7.52 -16.34 -2.61
CA ASP A 55 -7.04 -15.07 -3.14
C ASP A 55 -8.10 -13.95 -3.03
N TRP A 56 -9.39 -14.24 -3.26
CA TRP A 56 -10.47 -13.26 -3.12
C TRP A 56 -10.71 -12.83 -1.67
N ALA A 57 -10.66 -13.78 -0.72
CA ALA A 57 -10.68 -13.48 0.71
C ALA A 57 -9.52 -12.53 1.10
N VAL A 58 -8.29 -12.82 0.65
CA VAL A 58 -7.10 -11.99 0.94
C VAL A 58 -7.24 -10.58 0.36
N ILE A 59 -7.68 -10.45 -0.90
CA ILE A 59 -7.90 -9.13 -1.53
C ILE A 59 -8.94 -8.33 -0.75
N GLY A 60 -10.09 -8.93 -0.41
CA GLY A 60 -11.14 -8.23 0.33
C GLY A 60 -10.65 -7.76 1.70
N LEU A 61 -9.99 -8.64 2.45
CA LEU A 61 -9.48 -8.34 3.78
C LEU A 61 -8.44 -7.21 3.74
N ALA A 62 -7.46 -7.30 2.84
CA ALA A 62 -6.41 -6.29 2.69
C ALA A 62 -6.95 -4.92 2.24
N ARG A 63 -7.97 -4.89 1.37
CA ARG A 63 -8.52 -3.64 0.80
C ARG A 63 -9.61 -2.99 1.68
N SER A 64 -10.19 -3.73 2.63
CA SER A 64 -11.22 -3.25 3.58
C SER A 64 -10.69 -2.35 4.72
N GLY A 65 -9.40 -2.47 5.07
CA GLY A 65 -8.85 -1.86 6.28
C GLY A 65 -9.22 -2.56 7.59
N TYR A 66 -9.85 -3.73 7.53
CA TYR A 66 -10.15 -4.55 8.71
C TYR A 66 -8.87 -5.06 9.39
N ALA A 67 -8.83 -5.00 10.72
CA ALA A 67 -7.73 -5.54 11.51
C ALA A 67 -7.79 -7.09 11.58
N VAL A 68 -7.21 -7.73 10.57
CA VAL A 68 -7.08 -9.20 10.50
C VAL A 68 -6.28 -9.77 11.68
N PRO A 69 -6.43 -11.07 12.01
CA PRO A 69 -5.60 -11.73 13.01
C PRO A 69 -4.10 -11.56 12.74
N GLU A 70 -3.31 -11.48 13.81
CA GLU A 70 -1.85 -11.36 13.73
C GLU A 70 -1.23 -12.47 12.87
N GLY A 71 -0.38 -12.10 11.92
CA GLY A 71 0.27 -13.04 10.98
C GLY A 71 -0.65 -13.61 9.89
N TYR A 72 -1.90 -13.15 9.71
CA TYR A 72 -2.81 -13.69 8.70
C TYR A 72 -2.23 -13.62 7.28
N PHE A 73 -1.81 -12.44 6.83
CA PHE A 73 -1.20 -12.27 5.50
C PHE A 73 0.20 -12.90 5.40
N GLN A 74 0.97 -12.94 6.49
CA GLN A 74 2.26 -13.65 6.51
C GLN A 74 2.07 -15.15 6.25
N LYS A 75 1.05 -15.77 6.86
CA LYS A 75 0.70 -17.16 6.64
C LYS A 75 0.24 -17.42 5.19
N TYR A 76 -0.52 -16.49 4.60
CA TYR A 76 -0.86 -16.55 3.18
C TYR A 76 0.41 -16.54 2.32
N SER A 77 1.34 -15.59 2.52
CA SER A 77 2.61 -15.52 1.79
C SER A 77 3.40 -16.83 1.90
N GLN A 78 3.56 -17.38 3.10
CA GLN A 78 4.25 -18.66 3.33
C GLN A 78 3.59 -19.84 2.60
N ASN A 79 2.25 -19.87 2.53
CA ASN A 79 1.53 -20.90 1.78
C ASN A 79 1.70 -20.72 0.26
N VAL A 80 1.72 -19.47 -0.23
CA VAL A 80 1.99 -19.14 -1.63
C VAL A 80 3.41 -19.57 -2.02
N GLU A 81 4.42 -19.17 -1.24
CA GLU A 81 5.83 -19.54 -1.44
C GLU A 81 6.01 -21.05 -1.51
N ALA A 82 5.48 -21.79 -0.53
CA ALA A 82 5.55 -23.26 -0.51
C ALA A 82 4.87 -23.93 -1.72
N GLN A 83 3.74 -23.38 -2.19
CA GLN A 83 3.04 -23.89 -3.36
C GLN A 83 3.76 -23.55 -4.67
N LEU A 84 4.43 -22.39 -4.76
CA LEU A 84 5.29 -22.04 -5.88
C LEU A 84 6.54 -22.94 -5.93
N GLU A 85 7.15 -23.26 -4.79
CA GLU A 85 8.24 -24.24 -4.70
C GLU A 85 7.80 -25.65 -5.14
N GLU A 86 6.63 -26.13 -4.68
CA GLU A 86 6.10 -27.45 -5.07
C GLU A 86 5.80 -27.54 -6.58
N THR A 87 5.30 -26.46 -7.17
CA THR A 87 4.91 -26.40 -8.59
C THR A 87 6.03 -25.96 -9.54
N GLY A 88 7.18 -25.52 -9.01
CA GLY A 88 8.23 -24.90 -9.82
C GLY A 88 7.80 -23.57 -10.46
N GLY A 89 6.91 -22.83 -9.79
CA GLY A 89 6.33 -21.57 -10.26
C GLY A 89 5.20 -21.70 -11.29
N ILE A 90 4.77 -22.92 -11.64
CA ILE A 90 3.75 -23.17 -12.67
C ILE A 90 2.39 -23.43 -12.01
N LEU A 91 1.54 -22.40 -11.94
CA LEU A 91 0.22 -22.51 -11.30
C LEU A 91 -0.78 -23.35 -12.11
N ASP A 92 -0.83 -23.16 -13.43
CA ASP A 92 -1.67 -23.91 -14.36
C ASP A 92 -1.07 -23.82 -15.79
N ASP A 93 -1.33 -24.82 -16.64
CA ASP A 93 -0.81 -24.88 -18.02
C ASP A 93 -1.73 -24.19 -19.04
N LYS A 94 -2.95 -23.79 -18.64
CA LYS A 94 -3.99 -23.18 -19.49
C LYS A 94 -4.80 -22.08 -18.79
N LYS A 95 -4.79 -22.00 -17.45
CA LYS A 95 -5.52 -20.99 -16.68
C LYS A 95 -4.60 -19.86 -16.23
N TYR A 96 -4.25 -18.97 -17.15
CA TYR A 96 -3.39 -17.83 -16.81
C TYR A 96 -4.08 -16.82 -15.88
N THR A 97 -5.41 -16.91 -15.74
CA THR A 97 -6.18 -16.25 -14.67
C THR A 97 -5.72 -16.60 -13.26
N GLU A 98 -5.07 -17.76 -13.03
CA GLU A 98 -4.52 -18.11 -11.71
C GLU A 98 -3.36 -17.17 -11.32
N TYR A 99 -2.46 -16.86 -12.27
CA TYR A 99 -1.40 -15.86 -12.05
C TYR A 99 -2.00 -14.48 -11.82
N SER A 100 -2.97 -14.06 -12.64
CA SER A 100 -3.65 -12.77 -12.49
C SER A 100 -4.30 -12.60 -11.11
N ARG A 101 -4.96 -13.65 -10.61
CA ARG A 101 -5.62 -13.63 -9.30
C ARG A 101 -4.60 -13.57 -8.14
N LEU A 102 -3.51 -14.33 -8.24
CA LEU A 102 -2.42 -14.29 -7.26
C LEU A 102 -1.69 -12.93 -7.24
N ILE A 103 -1.40 -12.36 -8.43
CA ILE A 103 -0.83 -11.00 -8.56
C ILE A 103 -1.68 -9.98 -7.80
N LEU A 104 -3.01 -10.03 -7.96
CA LEU A 104 -3.93 -9.13 -7.26
C LEU A 104 -3.88 -9.31 -5.74
N ALA A 105 -3.85 -10.54 -5.25
CA ALA A 105 -3.79 -10.82 -3.81
C ALA A 105 -2.46 -10.38 -3.18
N LEU A 106 -1.33 -10.65 -3.84
CA LEU A 106 0.00 -10.21 -3.41
C LEU A 106 0.12 -8.69 -3.40
N THR A 107 -0.31 -8.03 -4.49
CA THR A 107 -0.30 -6.55 -4.57
C THR A 107 -1.16 -5.94 -3.47
N ALA A 108 -2.33 -6.54 -3.15
CA ALA A 108 -3.21 -6.03 -2.10
C ALA A 108 -2.57 -6.05 -0.71
N ILE A 109 -1.67 -7.01 -0.43
CA ILE A 109 -0.91 -7.10 0.82
C ILE A 109 0.49 -6.45 0.74
N GLY A 110 0.79 -5.70 -0.32
CA GLY A 110 2.06 -4.98 -0.51
C GLY A 110 3.25 -5.82 -0.96
N LYS A 111 3.01 -7.06 -1.41
CA LYS A 111 4.06 -7.99 -1.89
C LYS A 111 4.30 -7.84 -3.39
N ASN A 112 5.57 -7.89 -3.80
CA ASN A 112 5.97 -7.80 -5.21
C ASN A 112 5.72 -9.11 -5.99
N PRO A 113 4.79 -9.16 -6.95
CA PRO A 113 4.57 -10.35 -7.78
C PRO A 113 5.68 -10.61 -8.80
N ALA A 114 6.63 -9.68 -9.01
CA ALA A 114 7.76 -9.88 -9.91
C ALA A 114 8.87 -10.75 -9.31
N ASP A 115 8.88 -10.96 -7.98
CA ASP A 115 9.77 -11.88 -7.29
C ASP A 115 9.06 -12.44 -6.03
N VAL A 116 8.63 -13.70 -6.10
CA VAL A 116 8.03 -14.45 -4.98
C VAL A 116 8.69 -15.81 -4.95
N ALA A 117 9.47 -16.11 -3.91
CA ALA A 117 10.33 -17.31 -3.85
C ALA A 117 11.22 -17.51 -5.10
N GLY A 118 11.68 -16.42 -5.74
CA GLY A 118 12.47 -16.47 -6.97
C GLY A 118 11.65 -16.64 -8.27
N TYR A 119 10.32 -16.60 -8.19
CA TYR A 119 9.43 -16.70 -9.34
C TYR A 119 8.80 -15.35 -9.69
N ASN A 120 8.87 -14.99 -10.98
CA ASN A 120 8.21 -13.80 -11.51
C ASN A 120 6.82 -14.17 -12.05
N LEU A 121 5.77 -13.80 -11.30
CA LEU A 121 4.38 -14.13 -11.63
C LEU A 121 3.80 -13.23 -12.73
N LEU A 122 4.44 -12.10 -13.04
CA LEU A 122 4.10 -11.24 -14.17
C LEU A 122 4.57 -11.82 -15.52
N LEU A 123 5.65 -12.62 -15.53
CA LEU A 123 6.25 -13.18 -16.75
C LEU A 123 5.29 -14.07 -17.57
N PRO A 124 4.45 -14.94 -16.97
CA PRO A 124 3.34 -15.60 -17.66
C PRO A 124 2.42 -14.64 -18.43
N LEU A 125 2.12 -13.45 -17.88
CA LEU A 125 1.29 -12.45 -18.55
C LEU A 125 2.01 -11.76 -19.74
N GLY A 126 3.26 -12.10 -20.00
CA GLY A 126 4.01 -11.76 -21.22
C GLY A 126 3.70 -12.66 -22.42
N ASP A 127 3.05 -13.81 -22.24
CA ASP A 127 2.64 -14.71 -23.34
C ASP A 127 1.18 -14.46 -23.75
N TYR A 128 1.00 -13.72 -24.85
CA TYR A 128 -0.34 -13.35 -25.33
C TYR A 128 -1.18 -14.57 -25.71
N ASP A 129 -0.57 -15.55 -26.40
CA ASP A 129 -1.29 -16.70 -26.94
C ASP A 129 -1.79 -17.63 -25.82
N GLN A 130 -1.02 -17.74 -24.72
CA GLN A 130 -1.46 -18.45 -23.51
C GLN A 130 -2.54 -17.69 -22.75
N VAL A 131 -2.40 -16.36 -22.57
CA VAL A 131 -3.40 -15.57 -21.85
C VAL A 131 -4.74 -15.57 -22.58
N VAL A 132 -4.78 -15.39 -23.90
CA VAL A 132 -6.06 -15.39 -24.65
C VAL A 132 -6.66 -16.79 -24.88
N TRP A 133 -5.97 -17.86 -24.47
CA TRP A 133 -6.46 -19.24 -24.58
C TRP A 133 -7.78 -19.48 -23.83
N GLN A 134 -7.99 -18.76 -22.71
CA GLN A 134 -9.24 -18.81 -21.94
C GLN A 134 -10.38 -17.95 -22.53
N GLY A 135 -10.25 -17.48 -23.78
CA GLY A 135 -11.16 -16.51 -24.36
C GLY A 135 -11.01 -15.15 -23.68
N ILE A 136 -12.13 -14.43 -23.51
CA ILE A 136 -12.16 -13.07 -22.94
C ILE A 136 -11.65 -13.00 -21.48
N ASN A 137 -11.76 -14.07 -20.71
CA ASN A 137 -11.47 -14.07 -19.28
C ASN A 137 -9.98 -13.80 -18.97
N GLY A 138 -9.09 -14.33 -19.82
CA GLY A 138 -7.64 -14.14 -19.70
C GLY A 138 -7.19 -12.67 -19.84
N PRO A 139 -7.42 -11.99 -20.97
CA PRO A 139 -7.01 -10.59 -21.16
C PRO A 139 -7.70 -9.63 -20.18
N VAL A 140 -8.95 -9.92 -19.77
CA VAL A 140 -9.65 -9.14 -18.73
C VAL A 140 -8.88 -9.19 -17.41
N TRP A 141 -8.61 -10.38 -16.86
CA TRP A 141 -7.90 -10.48 -15.59
C TRP A 141 -6.42 -10.12 -15.69
N ALA A 142 -5.75 -10.40 -16.82
CA ALA A 142 -4.39 -9.96 -17.05
C ALA A 142 -4.27 -8.44 -17.00
N LEU A 143 -5.19 -7.70 -17.62
CA LEU A 143 -5.18 -6.24 -17.59
C LEU A 143 -5.47 -5.70 -16.18
N ILE A 144 -6.47 -6.24 -15.47
CA ILE A 144 -6.76 -5.88 -14.06
C ILE A 144 -5.53 -6.14 -13.16
N ALA A 145 -4.85 -7.26 -13.34
CA ALA A 145 -3.67 -7.64 -12.54
C ALA A 145 -2.40 -6.83 -12.88
N LEU A 146 -2.20 -6.46 -14.14
CA LEU A 146 -1.08 -5.62 -14.55
C LEU A 146 -1.27 -4.17 -14.11
N ASP A 147 -2.50 -3.67 -14.15
CA ASP A 147 -2.80 -2.28 -13.82
C ASP A 147 -3.01 -2.05 -12.32
N SER A 148 -3.12 -3.11 -11.51
CA SER A 148 -3.34 -2.96 -10.06
C SER A 148 -2.18 -2.30 -9.34
N GLY A 149 -0.94 -2.65 -9.72
CA GLY A 149 0.30 -2.03 -9.25
C GLY A 149 1.06 -1.28 -10.34
N ASN A 150 0.38 -0.91 -11.44
CA ASN A 150 0.99 -0.30 -12.63
C ASN A 150 2.25 -1.05 -13.14
N TYR A 151 2.19 -2.38 -13.17
CA TYR A 151 3.30 -3.25 -13.54
C TYR A 151 3.63 -3.16 -15.02
N GLU A 152 4.92 -3.19 -15.36
CA GLU A 152 5.36 -3.44 -16.73
C GLU A 152 5.15 -4.92 -17.11
N ILE A 153 4.82 -5.18 -18.38
CA ILE A 153 4.69 -6.55 -18.88
C ILE A 153 6.10 -7.09 -19.19
N PRO A 154 6.59 -8.14 -18.51
CA PRO A 154 7.94 -8.64 -18.76
C PRO A 154 8.07 -9.22 -20.17
N GLN A 155 9.27 -9.11 -20.73
CA GLN A 155 9.61 -9.76 -21.99
C GLN A 155 9.71 -11.27 -21.79
N ASN A 156 8.73 -12.01 -22.30
CA ASN A 156 8.73 -13.46 -22.27
C ASN A 156 9.38 -14.01 -23.55
N ALA A 157 10.62 -14.47 -23.45
CA ALA A 157 11.37 -15.00 -24.59
C ALA A 157 10.89 -16.38 -25.08
N ALA A 158 10.00 -17.06 -24.32
CA ALA A 158 9.37 -18.31 -24.73
C ALA A 158 8.02 -18.10 -25.44
N ALA A 159 7.40 -16.93 -25.29
CA ALA A 159 6.13 -16.59 -25.92
C ALA A 159 6.25 -16.56 -27.44
N ALA A 160 5.28 -17.17 -28.14
CA ALA A 160 5.19 -17.06 -29.59
C ALA A 160 4.76 -15.65 -30.02
N THR A 161 3.85 -15.04 -29.25
CA THR A 161 3.42 -13.64 -29.37
C THR A 161 3.66 -12.93 -28.02
N GLN A 162 4.58 -11.97 -28.00
CA GLN A 162 4.78 -11.12 -26.82
C GLN A 162 3.54 -10.27 -26.56
N ALA A 163 3.01 -10.33 -25.34
CA ALA A 163 1.88 -9.53 -24.91
C ALA A 163 2.24 -8.04 -24.75
N THR A 164 1.22 -7.21 -24.96
CA THR A 164 1.21 -5.77 -24.64
C THR A 164 -0.17 -5.39 -24.11
N ARG A 165 -0.26 -4.30 -23.35
CA ARG A 165 -1.56 -3.74 -22.91
C ARG A 165 -2.50 -3.49 -24.09
N GLU A 166 -1.98 -2.99 -25.21
CA GLU A 166 -2.77 -2.75 -26.42
C GLU A 166 -3.38 -4.04 -26.99
N LEU A 167 -2.64 -5.15 -26.99
CA LEU A 167 -3.16 -6.44 -27.46
C LEU A 167 -4.30 -6.96 -26.57
N TYR A 168 -4.20 -6.79 -25.24
CA TYR A 168 -5.28 -7.17 -24.32
C TYR A 168 -6.49 -6.26 -24.46
N ILE A 169 -6.31 -4.94 -24.54
CA ILE A 169 -7.40 -3.98 -24.80
C ILE A 169 -8.08 -4.29 -26.14
N ALA A 170 -7.32 -4.46 -27.22
CA ALA A 170 -7.84 -4.80 -28.53
C ALA A 170 -8.64 -6.11 -28.50
N LYS A 171 -8.11 -7.16 -27.86
CA LYS A 171 -8.81 -8.45 -27.73
C LYS A 171 -10.12 -8.31 -26.93
N ILE A 172 -10.16 -7.47 -25.90
CA ILE A 172 -11.40 -7.17 -25.16
C ILE A 172 -12.40 -6.47 -26.09
N LEU A 173 -12.01 -5.37 -26.75
CA LEU A 173 -12.89 -4.60 -27.64
C LEU A 173 -13.40 -5.41 -28.83
N GLU A 174 -12.56 -6.26 -29.44
CA GLU A 174 -12.93 -7.16 -30.55
C GLU A 174 -13.95 -8.24 -30.15
N SER A 175 -13.96 -8.63 -28.87
CA SER A 175 -14.90 -9.62 -28.32
C SER A 175 -16.23 -9.00 -27.85
N GLN A 176 -16.44 -7.67 -27.98
CA GLN A 176 -17.71 -7.06 -27.63
C GLN A 176 -18.80 -7.44 -28.63
N HIS A 177 -19.96 -7.87 -28.13
CA HIS A 177 -21.11 -8.19 -28.96
C HIS A 177 -21.87 -6.93 -29.43
N ALA A 178 -22.69 -7.10 -30.47
CA ALA A 178 -23.47 -6.01 -31.05
C ALA A 178 -24.56 -5.43 -30.13
N ASP A 179 -24.87 -6.09 -29.01
CA ASP A 179 -25.76 -5.61 -27.95
C ASP A 179 -25.02 -4.83 -26.83
N GLY A 180 -23.69 -4.70 -26.93
CA GLY A 180 -22.84 -4.01 -25.95
C GLY A 180 -22.25 -4.91 -24.86
N GLY A 181 -22.71 -6.15 -24.71
CA GLY A 181 -22.19 -7.07 -23.71
C GLY A 181 -21.01 -7.91 -24.19
N TRP A 182 -20.49 -8.74 -23.28
CA TRP A 182 -19.51 -9.81 -23.56
C TRP A 182 -20.02 -11.16 -23.05
N ALA A 183 -19.47 -12.24 -23.60
CA ALA A 183 -19.74 -13.61 -23.16
C ALA A 183 -18.45 -14.41 -22.95
N LEU A 184 -18.48 -15.38 -22.02
CA LEU A 184 -17.29 -16.16 -21.65
C LEU A 184 -16.79 -17.07 -22.79
N ALA A 185 -17.70 -17.54 -23.65
CA ALA A 185 -17.43 -18.48 -24.72
C ALA A 185 -17.95 -17.94 -26.07
N ASP A 186 -17.19 -18.19 -27.14
CA ASP A 186 -17.54 -17.76 -28.49
C ASP A 186 -18.93 -18.27 -28.91
N GLY A 187 -19.80 -17.34 -29.34
CA GLY A 187 -21.15 -17.65 -29.80
C GLY A 187 -22.18 -17.91 -28.68
N ALA A 188 -21.81 -17.76 -27.41
CA ALA A 188 -22.78 -17.64 -26.32
C ALA A 188 -23.49 -16.27 -26.37
N ALA A 189 -24.62 -16.15 -25.65
CA ALA A 189 -25.25 -14.86 -25.43
C ALA A 189 -24.39 -14.01 -24.47
N SER A 190 -24.47 -12.69 -24.60
CA SER A 190 -23.88 -11.76 -23.64
C SER A 190 -24.35 -12.05 -22.22
N ASP A 191 -23.48 -11.79 -21.24
CA ASP A 191 -23.69 -12.15 -19.84
C ASP A 191 -23.30 -10.99 -18.90
N PRO A 192 -24.07 -10.71 -17.83
CA PRO A 192 -23.76 -9.61 -16.92
C PRO A 192 -22.41 -9.73 -16.22
N ASP A 193 -21.97 -10.94 -15.83
CA ASP A 193 -20.72 -11.15 -15.08
C ASP A 193 -19.54 -10.74 -15.95
N VAL A 194 -19.48 -11.32 -17.14
CA VAL A 194 -18.39 -11.12 -18.11
C VAL A 194 -18.37 -9.68 -18.62
N THR A 195 -19.55 -9.07 -18.80
CA THR A 195 -19.67 -7.66 -19.20
C THR A 195 -19.15 -6.73 -18.11
N ALA A 196 -19.50 -6.98 -16.85
CA ALA A 196 -19.01 -6.19 -15.72
C ALA A 196 -17.50 -6.36 -15.50
N MET A 197 -16.97 -7.59 -15.62
CA MET A 197 -15.53 -7.84 -15.54
C MET A 197 -14.76 -7.13 -16.67
N ALA A 198 -15.29 -7.12 -17.90
CA ALA A 198 -14.70 -6.35 -19.00
C ALA A 198 -14.70 -4.83 -18.72
N LEU A 199 -15.77 -4.30 -18.11
CA LEU A 199 -15.81 -2.90 -17.67
C LEU A 199 -14.74 -2.58 -16.59
N GLN A 200 -14.52 -3.49 -15.64
CA GLN A 200 -13.47 -3.33 -14.61
C GLN A 200 -12.07 -3.22 -15.25
N ALA A 201 -11.76 -4.08 -16.24
CA ALA A 201 -10.50 -4.05 -16.97
C ALA A 201 -10.33 -2.78 -17.82
N LEU A 202 -11.42 -2.25 -18.40
CA LEU A 202 -11.39 -1.06 -19.26
C LEU A 202 -11.44 0.26 -18.49
N ALA A 203 -11.71 0.26 -17.17
CA ALA A 203 -11.94 1.47 -16.38
C ALA A 203 -10.77 2.46 -16.40
N ASN A 204 -9.53 1.98 -16.37
CA ASN A 204 -8.32 2.82 -16.44
C ASN A 204 -8.08 3.46 -17.83
N TYR A 205 -8.85 3.05 -18.85
CA TYR A 205 -8.67 3.43 -20.24
C TYR A 205 -9.80 4.31 -20.81
N GLN A 206 -10.71 4.80 -19.96
CA GLN A 206 -11.82 5.72 -20.31
C GLN A 206 -11.39 6.96 -21.11
N GLY A 207 -10.13 7.40 -20.99
CA GLY A 207 -9.56 8.48 -21.81
C GLY A 207 -9.47 8.18 -23.31
N ARG A 208 -9.60 6.92 -23.75
CA ARG A 208 -9.63 6.54 -25.17
C ARG A 208 -11.06 6.50 -25.71
N ALA A 209 -11.27 7.08 -26.89
CA ALA A 209 -12.60 7.19 -27.50
C ALA A 209 -13.21 5.84 -27.97
N ASP A 210 -12.38 4.86 -28.32
CA ASP A 210 -12.81 3.50 -28.67
C ASP A 210 -13.24 2.71 -27.42
N VAL A 211 -12.45 2.78 -26.36
CA VAL A 211 -12.78 2.20 -25.06
C VAL A 211 -14.02 2.84 -24.44
N GLN A 212 -14.11 4.17 -24.39
CA GLN A 212 -15.28 4.86 -23.83
C GLN A 212 -16.57 4.45 -24.55
N LYS A 213 -16.54 4.32 -25.88
CA LYS A 213 -17.69 3.86 -26.66
C LYS A 213 -18.11 2.42 -26.30
N ALA A 214 -17.15 1.53 -26.04
CA ALA A 214 -17.44 0.17 -25.60
C ALA A 214 -18.03 0.17 -24.18
N ILE A 215 -17.48 1.00 -23.27
CA ILE A 215 -18.00 1.20 -21.91
C ILE A 215 -19.45 1.69 -21.93
N ASP A 216 -19.75 2.72 -22.74
CA ASP A 216 -21.10 3.29 -22.84
C ASP A 216 -22.12 2.22 -23.28
N ALA A 217 -21.79 1.44 -24.32
CA ALA A 217 -22.65 0.36 -24.83
C ALA A 217 -22.86 -0.77 -23.80
N ALA A 218 -21.84 -1.06 -23.00
CA ALA A 218 -21.90 -2.08 -21.96
C ALA A 218 -22.70 -1.63 -20.73
N LEU A 219 -22.66 -0.34 -20.38
CA LEU A 219 -23.51 0.23 -19.33
C LEU A 219 -24.98 0.25 -19.75
N ASP A 220 -25.29 0.54 -21.02
CA ASP A 220 -26.63 0.41 -21.58
C ASP A 220 -27.11 -1.06 -21.55
N TYR A 221 -26.25 -2.01 -21.92
CA TYR A 221 -26.52 -3.45 -21.82
C TYR A 221 -26.87 -3.86 -20.39
N LEU A 222 -25.99 -3.58 -19.42
CA LEU A 222 -26.20 -3.95 -18.01
C LEU A 222 -27.43 -3.27 -17.42
N SER A 223 -27.67 -1.99 -17.71
CA SER A 223 -28.91 -1.30 -17.31
C SER A 223 -30.16 -2.01 -17.86
N GLY A 224 -30.08 -2.64 -19.03
CA GLY A 224 -31.15 -3.45 -19.62
C GLY A 224 -31.31 -4.86 -19.01
N GLN A 225 -30.25 -5.44 -18.41
CA GLN A 225 -30.29 -6.78 -17.78
C GLN A 225 -30.65 -6.79 -16.29
N GLN A 226 -30.64 -5.63 -15.61
CA GLN A 226 -30.92 -5.56 -14.19
C GLN A 226 -32.37 -5.93 -13.87
N ASN A 227 -32.55 -6.82 -12.89
CA ASN A 227 -33.84 -7.29 -12.40
C ASN A 227 -34.61 -6.18 -11.63
N GLU A 228 -35.93 -6.31 -11.52
CA GLU A 228 -36.81 -5.38 -10.78
C GLU A 228 -36.49 -5.24 -9.27
N ASN A 229 -35.70 -6.16 -8.70
CA ASN A 229 -35.22 -6.10 -7.31
C ASN A 229 -33.80 -5.50 -7.17
N GLY A 230 -33.27 -4.89 -8.24
CA GLY A 230 -31.93 -4.30 -8.27
C GLY A 230 -30.80 -5.28 -8.60
N GLY A 231 -31.05 -6.59 -8.52
CA GLY A 231 -30.05 -7.63 -8.76
C GLY A 231 -29.85 -8.00 -10.22
N PHE A 232 -29.05 -9.03 -10.47
CA PHE A 232 -28.76 -9.55 -11.80
C PHE A 232 -28.98 -11.06 -11.92
N SER A 233 -29.11 -11.52 -13.17
CA SER A 233 -29.28 -12.93 -13.51
C SER A 233 -28.21 -13.36 -14.52
N SER A 234 -27.44 -14.39 -14.17
CA SER A 234 -26.40 -15.01 -15.01
C SER A 234 -26.83 -16.45 -15.34
N TRP A 235 -26.64 -16.87 -16.60
CA TRP A 235 -27.15 -18.14 -17.14
C TRP A 235 -28.64 -18.45 -16.86
N GLY A 236 -29.46 -17.40 -16.72
CA GLY A 236 -30.91 -17.52 -16.43
C GLY A 236 -31.27 -17.74 -14.96
N ALA A 237 -30.30 -17.63 -14.04
CA ALA A 237 -30.53 -17.69 -12.59
C ALA A 237 -30.13 -16.37 -11.92
N GLU A 238 -31.05 -15.79 -11.15
CA GLU A 238 -30.74 -14.67 -10.26
C GLU A 238 -29.63 -15.09 -9.28
N ASN A 239 -28.62 -14.25 -9.13
CA ASN A 239 -27.57 -14.46 -8.15
C ASN A 239 -26.88 -13.15 -7.74
N SER A 240 -26.32 -13.12 -6.53
CA SER A 240 -25.61 -11.98 -5.96
C SER A 240 -24.16 -11.84 -6.45
N GLU A 241 -23.53 -12.91 -6.96
CA GLU A 241 -22.20 -12.81 -7.57
C GLU A 241 -22.22 -11.89 -8.81
N SER A 242 -23.27 -11.98 -9.63
CA SER A 242 -23.52 -11.03 -10.73
C SER A 242 -23.68 -9.59 -10.27
N SER A 243 -24.49 -9.36 -9.22
CA SER A 243 -24.66 -8.03 -8.63
C SER A 243 -23.34 -7.48 -8.08
N ALA A 244 -22.50 -8.35 -7.50
CA ALA A 244 -21.18 -7.98 -6.99
C ALA A 244 -20.25 -7.52 -8.12
N GLN A 245 -20.14 -8.28 -9.22
CA GLN A 245 -19.32 -7.88 -10.36
C GLN A 245 -19.78 -6.54 -10.97
N VAL A 246 -21.10 -6.34 -11.13
CA VAL A 246 -21.65 -5.07 -11.62
C VAL A 246 -21.33 -3.92 -10.66
N LEU A 247 -21.51 -4.09 -9.35
CA LEU A 247 -21.19 -3.03 -8.39
C LEU A 247 -19.69 -2.66 -8.40
N ILE A 248 -18.79 -3.65 -8.48
CA ILE A 248 -17.33 -3.40 -8.61
C ILE A 248 -17.04 -2.63 -9.89
N ALA A 249 -17.69 -2.98 -11.01
CA ALA A 249 -17.54 -2.27 -12.29
C ALA A 249 -18.00 -0.81 -12.23
N LEU A 250 -19.16 -0.55 -11.61
CA LEU A 250 -19.66 0.82 -11.41
C LEU A 250 -18.68 1.64 -10.54
N CYS A 251 -18.19 1.06 -9.44
CA CYS A 251 -17.21 1.71 -8.57
C CYS A 251 -15.89 2.01 -9.29
N ALA A 252 -15.38 1.07 -10.10
CA ALA A 252 -14.16 1.25 -10.89
C ALA A 252 -14.29 2.38 -11.93
N LEU A 253 -15.49 2.56 -12.50
CA LEU A 253 -15.81 3.65 -13.42
C LEU A 253 -16.13 4.98 -12.71
N GLY A 254 -16.14 5.03 -11.38
CA GLY A 254 -16.53 6.21 -10.60
C GLY A 254 -18.03 6.54 -10.71
N ILE A 255 -18.86 5.55 -11.04
CA ILE A 255 -20.32 5.69 -11.16
C ILE A 255 -20.96 5.46 -9.78
N PRO A 256 -21.71 6.43 -9.22
CA PRO A 256 -22.36 6.28 -7.92
C PRO A 256 -23.35 5.10 -7.86
N THR A 257 -23.53 4.52 -6.67
CA THR A 257 -24.50 3.42 -6.42
C THR A 257 -25.93 3.80 -6.79
N GLU A 258 -26.26 5.09 -6.66
CA GLU A 258 -27.56 5.70 -6.96
C GLU A 258 -27.72 6.17 -8.42
N ASP A 259 -26.83 5.78 -9.34
CA ASP A 259 -26.98 6.14 -10.76
C ASP A 259 -28.33 5.63 -11.29
N ALA A 260 -29.15 6.54 -11.80
CA ALA A 260 -30.53 6.26 -12.20
C ALA A 260 -30.67 5.19 -13.30
N ARG A 261 -29.60 4.85 -14.04
CA ARG A 261 -29.59 3.70 -14.96
C ARG A 261 -29.67 2.37 -14.21
N PHE A 262 -29.13 2.31 -13.00
CA PHE A 262 -28.96 1.13 -12.16
C PHE A 262 -29.91 1.07 -10.95
N VAL A 263 -31.04 1.79 -11.03
CA VAL A 263 -32.14 1.74 -10.05
C VAL A 263 -33.39 1.16 -10.72
N LYS A 264 -33.85 -0.03 -10.29
CA LYS A 264 -35.10 -0.66 -10.77
C LYS A 264 -36.11 -0.78 -9.63
N ASN A 265 -37.34 -0.34 -9.88
CA ASN A 265 -38.43 -0.31 -8.89
C ASN A 265 -38.03 0.31 -7.53
N GLY A 266 -37.08 1.25 -7.53
CA GLY A 266 -36.55 1.89 -6.32
C GLY A 266 -35.45 1.12 -5.58
N ASN A 267 -34.91 0.03 -6.15
CA ASN A 267 -33.79 -0.74 -5.59
C ASN A 267 -32.53 -0.54 -6.45
N THR A 268 -31.40 -0.30 -5.80
CA THR A 268 -30.06 -0.24 -6.40
C THR A 268 -29.43 -1.64 -6.49
N VAL A 269 -28.26 -1.73 -7.12
CA VAL A 269 -27.41 -2.95 -7.07
C VAL A 269 -26.93 -3.24 -5.65
N LEU A 270 -26.66 -2.19 -4.86
CA LEU A 270 -26.21 -2.31 -3.48
C LEU A 270 -27.34 -2.85 -2.57
N ASP A 271 -28.58 -2.39 -2.73
CA ASP A 271 -29.74 -2.88 -1.97
C ASP A 271 -29.94 -4.39 -2.16
N HIS A 272 -29.74 -4.91 -3.38
CA HIS A 272 -29.82 -6.34 -3.67
C HIS A 272 -28.76 -7.14 -2.91
N LEU A 273 -27.52 -6.66 -2.92
CA LEU A 273 -26.40 -7.27 -2.18
C LEU A 273 -26.62 -7.22 -0.67
N MET A 274 -27.10 -6.10 -0.14
CA MET A 274 -27.45 -5.96 1.29
C MET A 274 -28.59 -6.91 1.69
N GLY A 275 -29.56 -7.15 0.80
CA GLY A 275 -30.58 -8.17 0.97
C GLY A 275 -30.07 -9.62 0.95
N CYS A 276 -28.85 -9.84 0.45
CA CYS A 276 -28.19 -11.16 0.43
C CYS A 276 -27.24 -11.39 1.62
N TYR A 277 -26.91 -10.37 2.42
CA TYR A 277 -26.09 -10.50 3.61
C TYR A 277 -26.88 -11.11 4.79
N GLU A 278 -26.29 -12.07 5.50
CA GLU A 278 -26.81 -12.55 6.78
C GLU A 278 -25.97 -11.99 7.93
N THR A 279 -26.58 -11.19 8.80
CA THR A 279 -25.88 -10.47 9.87
C THR A 279 -25.06 -11.38 10.78
N GLY A 280 -23.75 -11.14 10.86
CA GLY A 280 -22.80 -11.95 11.65
C GLY A 280 -22.44 -13.29 10.99
N SER A 281 -22.72 -13.43 9.70
CA SER A 281 -22.47 -14.59 8.85
C SER A 281 -21.99 -14.12 7.47
N GLY A 282 -22.01 -14.99 6.47
CA GLY A 282 -21.64 -14.65 5.09
C GLY A 282 -22.79 -14.10 4.23
N MET A 283 -22.56 -14.07 2.91
CA MET A 283 -23.58 -13.75 1.91
C MET A 283 -24.23 -15.00 1.29
N LYS A 284 -25.47 -14.83 0.85
CA LYS A 284 -26.31 -15.82 0.16
C LYS A 284 -26.33 -15.55 -1.34
N ARG A 285 -26.55 -16.60 -2.14
CA ARG A 285 -26.72 -16.44 -3.61
C ARG A 285 -27.95 -15.63 -4.00
N THR A 286 -29.00 -15.71 -3.19
CA THR A 286 -30.22 -14.87 -3.31
C THR A 286 -30.72 -14.55 -1.89
N PRO A 287 -31.58 -13.53 -1.69
CA PRO A 287 -32.07 -13.18 -0.34
C PRO A 287 -32.79 -14.32 0.40
N ALA A 288 -33.31 -15.31 -0.33
CA ALA A 288 -34.01 -16.48 0.21
C ALA A 288 -33.14 -17.76 0.29
N GLY A 289 -31.85 -17.68 -0.09
CA GLY A 289 -30.93 -18.81 -0.11
C GLY A 289 -30.15 -19.02 1.20
N ASP A 290 -29.28 -20.03 1.19
CA ASP A 290 -28.30 -20.29 2.24
C ASP A 290 -26.98 -19.53 1.97
N VAL A 291 -26.19 -19.31 3.03
CA VAL A 291 -24.87 -18.67 2.95
C VAL A 291 -23.89 -19.56 2.17
N ASN A 292 -23.05 -18.95 1.34
CA ASN A 292 -22.06 -19.63 0.51
C ASN A 292 -20.71 -18.87 0.52
N GLN A 293 -19.60 -19.61 0.61
CA GLN A 293 -18.27 -19.01 0.78
C GLN A 293 -17.82 -18.17 -0.43
N MET A 294 -17.92 -18.71 -1.65
CA MET A 294 -17.58 -17.97 -2.88
C MET A 294 -18.43 -16.71 -3.03
N THR A 295 -19.73 -16.82 -2.76
CA THR A 295 -20.65 -15.68 -2.77
C THR A 295 -20.31 -14.64 -1.71
N THR A 296 -19.85 -15.09 -0.54
CA THR A 296 -19.40 -14.21 0.55
C THR A 296 -18.15 -13.44 0.16
N GLU A 297 -17.16 -14.10 -0.44
CA GLU A 297 -15.91 -13.47 -0.88
C GLU A 297 -16.17 -12.45 -2.01
N GLN A 298 -16.93 -12.81 -3.06
CA GLN A 298 -17.27 -11.87 -4.13
C GLN A 298 -18.16 -10.71 -3.65
N GLY A 299 -19.16 -11.00 -2.82
CA GLY A 299 -20.02 -9.97 -2.24
C GLY A 299 -19.25 -9.01 -1.32
N PHE A 300 -18.28 -9.53 -0.55
CA PHE A 300 -17.39 -8.71 0.28
C PHE A 300 -16.48 -7.80 -0.56
N LEU A 301 -15.90 -8.30 -1.66
CA LEU A 301 -15.15 -7.47 -2.61
C LEU A 301 -16.00 -6.30 -3.13
N ALA A 302 -17.29 -6.53 -3.44
CA ALA A 302 -18.20 -5.49 -3.89
C ALA A 302 -18.60 -4.48 -2.81
N VAL A 303 -18.78 -4.93 -1.56
CA VAL A 303 -18.99 -4.06 -0.39
C VAL A 303 -17.77 -3.16 -0.17
N VAL A 304 -16.57 -3.73 -0.21
CA VAL A 304 -15.31 -2.99 -0.08
C VAL A 304 -15.12 -2.01 -1.25
N ALA A 305 -15.49 -2.38 -2.48
CA ALA A 305 -15.45 -1.45 -3.62
C ALA A 305 -16.35 -0.23 -3.41
N ALA A 306 -17.58 -0.43 -2.92
CA ALA A 306 -18.52 0.64 -2.63
C ALA A 306 -18.06 1.51 -1.44
N GLN A 307 -17.57 0.90 -0.37
CA GLN A 307 -16.99 1.60 0.79
C GLN A 307 -15.86 2.52 0.35
N ARG A 308 -14.88 1.98 -0.40
CA ARG A 308 -13.72 2.75 -0.89
C ARG A 308 -14.13 3.91 -1.80
N MET A 309 -15.15 3.73 -2.66
CA MET A 309 -15.71 4.82 -3.47
C MET A 309 -16.35 5.91 -2.62
N LEU A 310 -17.11 5.56 -1.58
CA LEU A 310 -17.73 6.53 -0.66
C LEU A 310 -16.70 7.29 0.19
N GLU A 311 -15.57 6.65 0.51
CA GLU A 311 -14.43 7.26 1.20
C GLU A 311 -13.51 8.08 0.27
N GLY A 312 -13.69 8.01 -1.05
CA GLY A 312 -12.83 8.66 -2.03
C GLY A 312 -11.43 8.03 -2.18
N LYS A 313 -11.27 6.77 -1.77
CA LYS A 313 -10.04 5.97 -1.95
C LYS A 313 -9.98 5.42 -3.40
N PRO A 314 -8.80 5.01 -3.89
CA PRO A 314 -8.68 4.27 -5.15
C PRO A 314 -9.58 3.04 -5.20
N GLY A 315 -10.03 2.67 -6.40
CA GLY A 315 -10.91 1.52 -6.62
C GLY A 315 -10.32 0.20 -6.08
N LEU A 316 -11.18 -0.80 -5.87
CA LEU A 316 -10.80 -2.09 -5.25
C LEU A 316 -9.48 -2.66 -5.77
N TYR A 317 -9.34 -2.76 -7.10
CA TYR A 317 -8.16 -3.29 -7.77
C TYR A 317 -7.11 -2.24 -8.18
N CYS A 318 -7.34 -0.95 -7.97
CA CYS A 318 -6.32 0.09 -8.18
C CYS A 318 -5.57 0.29 -6.88
N MET A 319 -4.33 -0.18 -6.78
CA MET A 319 -3.60 -0.35 -5.52
C MET A 319 -2.48 0.68 -5.32
N ASP A 320 -2.55 1.83 -6.00
CA ASP A 320 -1.65 2.98 -5.82
C ASP A 320 -1.61 3.52 -4.36
N ASP A 321 -2.56 3.11 -3.51
CA ASP A 321 -2.63 3.43 -2.08
C ASP A 321 -2.18 2.31 -1.14
N THR A 322 -1.73 1.15 -1.64
CA THR A 322 -0.96 0.22 -0.80
C THR A 322 0.43 0.82 -0.54
N ALA A 323 1.06 0.46 0.58
CA ALA A 323 2.48 0.79 0.79
C ALA A 323 3.29 0.32 -0.42
N ALA A 324 4.22 1.17 -0.89
CA ALA A 324 4.89 0.98 -2.18
C ALA A 324 5.43 -0.45 -2.31
N ILE A 325 5.16 -1.09 -3.45
CA ILE A 325 5.50 -2.49 -3.72
C ILE A 325 6.99 -2.71 -3.49
N VAL A 326 7.34 -3.29 -2.34
CA VAL A 326 8.73 -3.56 -1.97
C VAL A 326 9.18 -4.78 -2.78
N PRO A 327 10.27 -4.69 -3.56
CA PRO A 327 10.83 -5.85 -4.25
C PRO A 327 11.25 -6.91 -3.23
N ASP A 328 10.46 -7.98 -3.15
CA ASP A 328 10.54 -8.96 -2.06
C ASP A 328 11.80 -9.84 -2.21
N GLY A 329 12.72 -9.69 -1.27
CA GLY A 329 13.92 -10.51 -1.12
C GLY A 329 13.96 -11.04 0.31
N ASP A 330 13.22 -12.13 0.53
CA ASP A 330 12.69 -12.54 1.84
C ASP A 330 11.79 -11.47 2.50
N ALA A 331 11.09 -11.85 3.57
CA ALA A 331 10.84 -10.92 4.67
C ALA A 331 11.85 -11.24 5.77
N PRO A 332 13.02 -10.57 5.82
CA PRO A 332 13.93 -10.71 6.94
C PRO A 332 13.24 -10.20 8.22
N ALA A 333 13.80 -10.53 9.38
CA ALA A 333 13.56 -9.68 10.55
C ALA A 333 13.98 -8.26 10.17
N ALA A 334 13.02 -7.32 10.10
CA ALA A 334 13.10 -5.99 9.47
C ALA A 334 14.52 -5.48 9.17
N GLY A 335 14.82 -5.30 7.88
CA GLY A 335 16.01 -4.64 7.37
C GLY A 335 16.68 -5.36 6.19
N LEU A 336 17.50 -4.64 5.41
CA LEU A 336 18.12 -5.17 4.17
C LEU A 336 18.94 -6.46 4.34
N PRO A 337 19.10 -7.26 3.26
CA PRO A 337 20.06 -8.36 3.21
C PRO A 337 21.48 -7.91 3.58
N GLY A 338 22.18 -8.74 4.37
CA GLY A 338 23.57 -8.47 4.78
C GLY A 338 23.72 -7.51 5.97
N LYS A 339 22.63 -6.99 6.53
CA LYS A 339 22.67 -6.25 7.80
C LYS A 339 23.28 -7.06 8.95
N HIS A 340 23.82 -6.35 9.94
CA HIS A 340 24.33 -6.94 11.16
C HIS A 340 23.19 -7.62 11.94
N THR A 341 23.45 -8.80 12.53
CA THR A 341 22.43 -9.64 13.19
C THR A 341 21.68 -8.93 14.31
N ASP A 342 22.40 -8.03 14.98
CA ASP A 342 21.94 -7.33 16.18
C ASP A 342 21.24 -5.99 15.85
N VAL A 343 21.07 -5.68 14.54
CA VAL A 343 20.26 -4.55 14.07
C VAL A 343 18.80 -4.98 13.94
N HIS A 344 17.93 -4.26 14.64
CA HIS A 344 16.50 -4.54 14.72
C HIS A 344 15.71 -3.24 14.56
N ALA A 345 14.59 -3.30 13.82
CA ALA A 345 13.67 -2.16 13.75
C ALA A 345 13.09 -1.84 15.13
N ALA A 346 12.97 -0.55 15.45
CA ALA A 346 12.37 -0.13 16.70
C ALA A 346 10.84 -0.20 16.60
N GLU A 347 10.21 -0.99 17.47
CA GLU A 347 8.76 -1.09 17.58
C GLU A 347 8.11 0.25 17.96
N VAL A 348 6.88 0.48 17.48
CA VAL A 348 6.07 1.64 17.86
C VAL A 348 5.59 1.47 19.31
N ARG A 349 5.95 2.42 20.18
CA ARG A 349 5.67 2.41 21.63
C ARG A 349 4.65 3.44 22.07
N GLU A 350 4.63 4.60 21.41
CA GLU A 350 3.72 5.72 21.69
C GLU A 350 3.03 6.18 20.38
N PRO A 351 2.06 5.42 19.82
CA PRO A 351 1.37 5.82 18.60
C PRO A 351 0.71 7.20 18.70
N GLY A 352 0.88 8.05 17.69
CA GLY A 352 0.38 9.42 17.66
C GLY A 352 1.20 10.42 18.48
N LYS A 353 2.42 10.07 18.89
CA LYS A 353 3.32 10.98 19.62
C LYS A 353 3.74 12.16 18.75
N THR A 354 3.37 13.37 19.18
CA THR A 354 3.63 14.64 18.48
C THR A 354 4.03 15.74 19.46
N PHE A 355 4.42 16.91 18.93
CA PHE A 355 4.84 18.08 19.68
C PHE A 355 4.23 19.36 19.05
N ALA A 356 3.96 20.38 19.86
CA ALA A 356 3.24 21.58 19.43
C ALA A 356 4.09 22.45 18.48
N ASP A 357 5.40 22.53 18.72
CA ASP A 357 6.36 23.35 17.99
C ASP A 357 6.76 22.78 16.61
N ILE A 358 6.42 21.52 16.32
CA ILE A 358 6.64 20.89 15.00
C ILE A 358 5.41 20.92 14.08
N SER A 359 4.29 21.47 14.54
CA SER A 359 2.98 21.40 13.85
C SER A 359 2.96 21.89 12.39
N ALA A 360 3.86 22.83 12.04
CA ALA A 360 4.07 23.32 10.68
C ALA A 360 5.53 23.15 10.18
N HIS A 361 6.31 22.29 10.84
CA HIS A 361 7.72 22.06 10.52
C HIS A 361 7.86 21.05 9.37
N PRO A 362 8.76 21.25 8.37
CA PRO A 362 8.88 20.33 7.23
C PRO A 362 9.22 18.89 7.65
N ASN A 363 10.12 18.71 8.62
CA ASN A 363 10.52 17.37 9.10
C ASN A 363 9.54 16.75 10.11
N LYS A 364 8.30 17.27 10.23
CA LYS A 364 7.30 16.80 11.21
C LYS A 364 7.13 15.28 11.19
N ALA A 365 6.92 14.69 10.01
CA ALA A 365 6.67 13.25 9.86
C ALA A 365 7.86 12.40 10.33
N ALA A 366 9.10 12.83 10.05
CA ALA A 366 10.31 12.16 10.52
C ALA A 366 10.44 12.25 12.05
N ILE A 367 10.14 13.41 12.63
CA ILE A 367 10.18 13.63 14.08
C ILE A 367 9.13 12.76 14.79
N GLU A 368 7.90 12.73 14.28
CA GLU A 368 6.81 11.89 14.82
C GLU A 368 7.17 10.40 14.73
N ALA A 369 7.52 9.89 13.54
CA ALA A 369 7.82 8.46 13.35
C ALA A 369 8.95 7.93 14.25
N LEU A 370 9.99 8.73 14.50
CA LEU A 370 11.08 8.38 15.42
C LEU A 370 10.69 8.56 16.90
N ALA A 371 9.84 9.53 17.24
CA ALA A 371 9.37 9.75 18.60
C ALA A 371 8.38 8.67 19.05
N GLU A 372 7.46 8.24 18.18
CA GLU A 372 6.53 7.14 18.43
C GLU A 372 7.25 5.82 18.75
N ARG A 373 8.46 5.62 18.21
CA ARG A 373 9.32 4.44 18.47
C ARG A 373 10.27 4.62 19.66
N GLY A 374 10.27 5.81 20.28
CA GLY A 374 11.19 6.16 21.37
C GLY A 374 12.66 6.29 20.94
N ILE A 375 12.92 6.45 19.64
CA ILE A 375 14.27 6.65 19.08
C ILE A 375 14.80 8.03 19.48
N ILE A 376 13.95 9.06 19.33
CA ILE A 376 14.25 10.45 19.69
C ILE A 376 13.15 11.02 20.61
N ASN A 377 13.56 11.64 21.72
CA ASN A 377 12.63 12.20 22.69
C ASN A 377 12.53 13.73 22.55
N GLY A 378 11.38 14.30 22.91
CA GLY A 378 11.22 15.74 23.08
C GLY A 378 12.00 16.29 24.28
N MET A 379 12.08 17.62 24.37
CA MET A 379 12.63 18.32 25.53
C MET A 379 11.69 18.21 26.75
N ASP A 380 10.40 18.18 26.48
CA ASP A 380 9.34 17.89 27.44
C ASP A 380 8.18 17.16 26.73
N ALA A 381 6.99 17.15 27.34
CA ALA A 381 5.82 16.45 26.80
C ALA A 381 5.31 17.06 25.47
N ASP A 382 5.42 18.38 25.31
CA ASP A 382 4.80 19.19 24.26
C ASP A 382 5.82 19.87 23.32
N THR A 383 7.10 19.91 23.68
CA THR A 383 8.17 20.64 22.96
C THR A 383 9.26 19.71 22.43
N PHE A 384 9.56 19.77 21.13
CA PHE A 384 10.67 19.03 20.51
C PHE A 384 11.97 19.85 20.35
N ALA A 385 11.86 21.17 20.18
CA ALA A 385 12.92 22.11 19.81
C ALA A 385 13.65 21.75 18.50
N PRO A 386 12.97 21.78 17.33
CA PRO A 386 13.50 21.29 16.06
C PRO A 386 14.81 21.97 15.62
N ASP A 387 14.90 23.29 15.77
CA ASP A 387 16.06 24.11 15.34
C ASP A 387 17.27 24.04 16.28
N MET A 388 17.15 23.38 17.44
CA MET A 388 18.25 23.31 18.40
C MET A 388 19.32 22.30 17.93
N THR A 389 20.59 22.66 18.08
CA THR A 389 21.73 21.81 17.74
C THR A 389 21.94 20.69 18.76
N MET A 390 22.50 19.56 18.33
CA MET A 390 22.77 18.40 19.21
C MET A 390 24.24 18.21 19.56
N THR A 391 24.49 17.55 20.68
CA THR A 391 25.82 17.04 21.06
C THR A 391 26.12 15.69 20.39
N ARG A 392 27.42 15.37 20.26
CA ARG A 392 27.91 14.07 19.76
C ARG A 392 27.40 12.89 20.61
N ALA A 393 27.26 13.08 21.92
CA ALA A 393 26.70 12.06 22.82
C ALA A 393 25.21 11.80 22.60
N GLU A 394 24.39 12.84 22.42
CA GLU A 394 22.96 12.65 22.12
C GLU A 394 22.76 11.99 20.75
N PHE A 395 23.52 12.40 19.74
CA PHE A 395 23.45 11.76 18.41
C PHE A 395 23.82 10.27 18.48
N ALA A 396 24.86 9.90 19.24
CA ALA A 396 25.23 8.50 19.44
C ALA A 396 24.10 7.68 20.12
N ALA A 397 23.38 8.26 21.08
CA ALA A 397 22.22 7.62 21.71
C ALA A 397 21.06 7.39 20.73
N ILE A 398 20.72 8.39 19.92
CA ILE A 398 19.65 8.27 18.94
C ILE A 398 20.02 7.25 17.86
N ALA A 399 21.27 7.23 17.37
CA ALA A 399 21.74 6.25 16.39
C ALA A 399 21.70 4.80 16.92
N VAL A 400 22.07 4.58 18.19
CA VAL A 400 21.97 3.25 18.84
C VAL A 400 20.51 2.81 19.00
N ASN A 401 19.61 3.72 19.42
CA ASN A 401 18.18 3.43 19.54
C ASN A 401 17.54 3.17 18.16
N ALA A 402 17.90 3.93 17.14
CA ALA A 402 17.39 3.81 15.77
C ALA A 402 17.65 2.42 15.17
N LEU A 403 18.81 1.83 15.49
CA LEU A 403 19.23 0.52 14.99
C LEU A 403 18.88 -0.63 15.94
N GLY A 404 18.20 -0.36 17.07
CA GLY A 404 17.77 -1.39 18.02
C GLY A 404 18.90 -2.16 18.71
N LEU A 405 20.12 -1.60 18.74
CA LEU A 405 21.33 -2.35 19.13
C LEU A 405 21.35 -2.70 20.63
N PRO A 406 21.82 -3.91 20.99
CA PRO A 406 22.00 -4.29 22.39
C PRO A 406 23.14 -3.49 23.04
N ILE A 407 22.89 -3.02 24.26
CA ILE A 407 23.81 -2.15 25.01
C ILE A 407 25.11 -2.87 25.39
N VAL A 408 26.24 -2.18 25.18
CA VAL A 408 27.59 -2.62 25.53
C VAL A 408 28.21 -1.67 26.57
N ASP A 409 28.29 -2.12 27.83
CA ASP A 409 28.76 -1.29 28.95
C ASP A 409 30.30 -1.17 29.08
N THR A 410 31.08 -1.63 28.09
CA THR A 410 32.55 -1.57 28.12
C THR A 410 33.05 -0.31 27.40
N GLY A 411 33.47 0.70 28.17
CA GLY A 411 33.98 1.96 27.63
C GLY A 411 35.50 1.99 27.42
N VAL A 412 35.93 2.79 26.43
CA VAL A 412 37.34 3.05 26.10
C VAL A 412 37.76 4.51 26.30
N PHE A 413 36.79 5.43 26.35
CA PHE A 413 37.03 6.87 26.37
C PHE A 413 37.12 7.42 27.79
N SER A 414 38.17 8.19 28.06
CA SER A 414 38.45 8.78 29.38
C SER A 414 37.54 9.94 29.77
N ASP A 415 36.89 10.57 28.77
CA ASP A 415 35.90 11.63 28.91
C ASP A 415 34.44 11.12 28.88
N VAL A 416 34.24 9.79 28.96
CA VAL A 416 32.91 9.15 29.07
C VAL A 416 32.85 8.32 30.36
N PRO A 417 32.59 8.95 31.52
CA PRO A 417 32.53 8.23 32.80
C PRO A 417 31.33 7.29 32.85
N ALA A 418 31.49 6.06 33.36
CA ALA A 418 30.45 5.03 33.33
C ALA A 418 29.10 5.41 33.98
N GLU A 419 29.09 6.41 34.87
CA GLU A 419 27.89 6.88 35.59
C GLU A 419 27.07 7.94 34.81
N VAL A 420 27.52 8.41 33.64
CA VAL A 420 26.76 9.40 32.84
C VAL A 420 25.77 8.71 31.91
N TRP A 421 24.59 9.30 31.73
CA TRP A 421 23.46 8.67 31.02
C TRP A 421 23.80 8.21 29.59
N PHE A 422 24.71 8.92 28.89
CA PHE A 422 25.12 8.60 27.53
C PHE A 422 26.24 7.55 27.44
N ALA A 423 26.87 7.15 28.54
CA ALA A 423 27.95 6.16 28.54
C ALA A 423 27.58 4.84 27.85
N PRO A 424 26.48 4.13 28.21
CA PRO A 424 26.09 2.89 27.53
C PRO A 424 25.95 3.08 26.02
N TYR A 425 25.36 4.19 25.59
CA TYR A 425 25.13 4.49 24.18
C TYR A 425 26.42 4.81 23.41
N VAL A 426 27.30 5.65 23.95
CA VAL A 426 28.58 5.97 23.30
C VAL A 426 29.49 4.74 23.24
N ASN A 427 29.49 3.91 24.28
CA ASN A 427 30.23 2.63 24.31
C ASN A 427 29.67 1.64 23.28
N THR A 428 28.34 1.54 23.15
CA THR A 428 27.68 0.72 22.13
C THR A 428 28.01 1.23 20.73
N ALA A 429 27.79 2.51 20.44
CA ALA A 429 28.12 3.11 19.16
C ALA A 429 29.60 2.92 18.78
N TYR A 430 30.51 2.86 19.75
CA TYR A 430 31.93 2.58 19.52
C TYR A 430 32.19 1.10 19.23
N ALA A 431 31.59 0.19 20.00
CA ALA A 431 31.70 -1.25 19.79
C ALA A 431 31.20 -1.70 18.40
N TYR A 432 30.15 -1.04 17.90
CA TYR A 432 29.59 -1.24 16.56
C TYR A 432 30.27 -0.37 15.46
N GLY A 433 31.28 0.42 15.81
CA GLY A 433 32.04 1.23 14.85
C GLY A 433 31.32 2.46 14.29
N ILE A 434 30.11 2.79 14.77
CA ILE A 434 29.31 3.97 14.38
C ILE A 434 30.05 5.26 14.77
N VAL A 435 30.62 5.33 15.98
CA VAL A 435 31.51 6.43 16.40
C VAL A 435 32.98 6.06 16.29
N SER A 436 33.79 7.09 16.07
CA SER A 436 35.20 7.13 16.45
C SER A 436 35.43 8.29 17.42
N GLY A 437 36.43 8.14 18.29
CA GLY A 437 36.88 9.23 19.15
C GLY A 437 37.49 10.38 18.36
N VAL A 438 37.67 11.54 19.02
CA VAL A 438 38.55 12.61 18.56
C VAL A 438 40.03 12.27 18.80
N SER A 439 40.29 11.25 19.63
CA SER A 439 41.55 10.54 19.77
C SER A 439 41.29 9.11 20.28
N ASP A 440 42.34 8.29 20.39
CA ASP A 440 42.28 6.92 20.91
C ASP A 440 41.65 6.81 22.32
N THR A 441 41.60 7.90 23.09
CA THR A 441 41.14 7.91 24.49
C THR A 441 40.13 9.02 24.80
N ALA A 442 39.61 9.76 23.82
CA ALA A 442 38.63 10.82 24.03
C ALA A 442 37.55 10.86 22.92
N PHE A 443 36.29 11.06 23.30
CA PHE A 443 35.14 11.11 22.40
C PHE A 443 34.62 12.52 22.11
N ASN A 444 34.87 13.48 23.01
CA ASN A 444 34.24 14.81 23.03
C ASN A 444 32.69 14.73 23.06
N PRO A 445 32.10 14.20 24.15
CA PRO A 445 30.65 13.96 24.22
C PRO A 445 29.80 15.24 24.12
N ASP A 446 30.21 16.31 24.79
CA ASP A 446 29.50 17.61 24.84
C ASP A 446 29.73 18.47 23.58
N GLY A 447 30.59 18.04 22.66
CA GLY A 447 30.85 18.74 21.41
C GLY A 447 29.62 18.76 20.51
N THR A 448 29.25 19.92 19.98
CA THR A 448 28.18 20.06 18.99
C THR A 448 28.54 19.31 17.71
N ILE A 449 27.64 18.47 17.21
CA ILE A 449 27.90 17.65 16.01
C ILE A 449 27.74 18.47 14.72
N THR A 450 28.74 18.41 13.84
CA THR A 450 28.71 19.04 12.51
C THR A 450 28.11 18.12 11.44
N ARG A 451 27.64 18.67 10.31
CA ARG A 451 26.96 17.90 9.26
C ARG A 451 27.83 16.80 8.65
N GLN A 452 29.12 17.05 8.47
CA GLN A 452 30.07 16.02 8.02
C GLN A 452 30.33 14.93 9.06
N GLU A 453 30.28 15.23 10.37
CA GLU A 453 30.37 14.22 11.42
C GLU A 453 29.10 13.37 11.48
N ALA A 454 27.92 14.00 11.41
CA ALA A 454 26.65 13.30 11.36
C ALA A 454 26.58 12.37 10.15
N ALA A 455 26.90 12.85 8.93
CA ALA A 455 26.97 12.02 7.73
C ALA A 455 27.95 10.86 7.89
N ALA A 456 29.15 11.10 8.44
CA ALA A 456 30.13 10.03 8.69
C ALA A 456 29.69 9.00 9.74
N MET A 457 28.78 9.34 10.66
CA MET A 457 28.19 8.39 11.59
C MET A 457 26.99 7.64 10.97
N VAL A 458 26.12 8.35 10.24
CA VAL A 458 24.98 7.73 9.54
C VAL A 458 25.45 6.75 8.47
N ALA A 459 26.47 7.09 7.68
CA ALA A 459 27.05 6.17 6.70
C ALA A 459 27.64 4.90 7.35
N ARG A 460 28.23 5.01 8.54
CA ARG A 460 28.68 3.82 9.31
C ARG A 460 27.50 2.99 9.83
N GLY A 461 26.45 3.65 10.32
CA GLY A 461 25.19 2.98 10.68
C GLY A 461 24.54 2.27 9.50
N ALA A 462 24.58 2.87 8.31
CA ALA A 462 24.10 2.28 7.06
C ALA A 462 24.85 0.99 6.68
N GLY A 463 26.17 0.96 6.92
CA GLY A 463 26.96 -0.28 6.79
C GLY A 463 26.47 -1.42 7.69
N LEU A 464 26.00 -1.11 8.90
CA LEU A 464 25.36 -2.12 9.78
C LEU A 464 23.96 -2.50 9.30
N CYS A 465 23.31 -1.64 8.52
CA CYS A 465 22.00 -1.89 7.92
C CYS A 465 22.05 -2.73 6.65
N GLY A 466 23.23 -3.15 6.18
CA GLY A 466 23.38 -3.92 4.93
C GLY A 466 23.63 -3.07 3.68
N MET A 467 23.71 -1.75 3.81
CA MET A 467 24.11 -0.84 2.72
C MET A 467 25.64 -0.85 2.55
N ASP A 468 26.14 -0.46 1.37
CA ASP A 468 27.59 -0.27 1.15
C ASP A 468 27.97 1.24 1.16
N PRO A 469 28.48 1.78 2.28
CA PRO A 469 28.94 3.15 2.36
C PRO A 469 30.34 3.37 1.75
N GLN A 470 30.97 2.35 1.15
CA GLN A 470 32.28 2.51 0.53
C GLN A 470 32.17 3.17 -0.84
N MET A 471 32.65 4.41 -0.95
CA MET A 471 32.82 5.09 -2.22
C MET A 471 34.29 5.41 -2.47
N ASP A 472 34.77 5.10 -3.67
CA ASP A 472 36.10 5.52 -4.11
C ASP A 472 36.16 7.06 -4.28
N ALA A 473 37.36 7.61 -4.19
CA ALA A 473 37.56 9.06 -4.18
C ALA A 473 37.19 9.78 -5.49
N PHE A 474 37.06 9.07 -6.62
CA PHE A 474 36.56 9.65 -7.87
C PHE A 474 35.03 9.73 -7.82
N SER A 475 34.35 8.61 -7.52
CA SER A 475 32.89 8.56 -7.43
C SER A 475 32.34 9.50 -6.34
N ALA A 476 32.97 9.50 -5.16
CA ALA A 476 32.60 10.42 -4.07
C ALA A 476 32.73 11.89 -4.48
N ARG A 477 33.78 12.23 -5.24
CA ARG A 477 33.97 13.59 -5.75
C ARG A 477 32.98 13.96 -6.85
N ASP A 478 32.59 13.00 -7.70
CA ASP A 478 31.63 13.25 -8.78
C ASP A 478 30.25 13.64 -8.22
N VAL A 479 29.75 12.89 -7.22
CA VAL A 479 28.52 13.23 -6.48
C VAL A 479 28.64 14.59 -5.80
N LEU A 480 29.73 14.84 -5.07
CA LEU A 480 29.87 16.08 -4.30
C LEU A 480 30.17 17.31 -5.17
N ALA A 481 30.64 17.16 -6.41
CA ALA A 481 30.91 18.28 -7.31
C ALA A 481 29.65 19.06 -7.75
N GLY A 482 28.45 18.56 -7.45
CA GLY A 482 27.19 19.28 -7.60
C GLY A 482 27.01 20.45 -6.62
N PHE A 483 27.67 20.40 -5.45
CA PHE A 483 27.56 21.42 -4.40
C PHE A 483 28.71 22.43 -4.48
N ILE A 484 28.44 23.71 -4.23
CA ILE A 484 29.43 24.78 -4.50
C ILE A 484 30.58 24.85 -3.49
N ASP A 485 30.38 24.28 -2.31
CA ASP A 485 31.26 24.33 -1.13
C ASP A 485 31.88 22.96 -0.80
N TYR A 486 31.79 21.97 -1.69
CA TYR A 486 32.25 20.60 -1.45
C TYR A 486 33.73 20.51 -1.00
N VAL A 487 34.53 21.49 -1.39
CA VAL A 487 35.94 21.64 -1.02
C VAL A 487 36.17 22.00 0.46
N GLU A 488 35.14 22.39 1.20
CA GLU A 488 35.19 22.68 2.64
C GLU A 488 34.97 21.45 3.53
N ALA A 489 34.56 20.32 2.94
CA ALA A 489 34.48 19.04 3.63
C ALA A 489 35.89 18.52 3.94
N ALA A 490 36.05 17.86 5.09
CA ALA A 490 37.30 17.19 5.41
C ALA A 490 37.46 15.88 4.61
N ASP A 491 38.69 15.56 4.17
CA ASP A 491 38.99 14.38 3.33
C ASP A 491 38.36 13.06 3.85
N TRP A 492 38.31 12.87 5.17
CA TRP A 492 37.75 11.69 5.82
C TRP A 492 36.21 11.60 5.74
N ALA A 493 35.53 12.69 5.44
CA ALA A 493 34.07 12.77 5.33
C ALA A 493 33.55 12.66 3.89
N TYR A 494 34.41 12.81 2.87
CA TYR A 494 34.01 12.85 1.46
C TYR A 494 33.13 11.66 1.05
N SER A 495 33.60 10.43 1.24
CA SER A 495 32.84 9.23 0.86
C SER A 495 31.52 9.10 1.63
N ALA A 496 31.48 9.50 2.89
CA ALA A 496 30.26 9.42 3.71
C ALA A 496 29.22 10.50 3.32
N LEU A 497 29.65 11.74 3.07
CA LEU A 497 28.79 12.79 2.54
C LEU A 497 28.24 12.39 1.17
N ALA A 498 29.11 11.93 0.26
CA ALA A 498 28.71 11.47 -1.07
C ALA A 498 27.67 10.35 -1.00
N PHE A 499 27.91 9.33 -0.16
CA PHE A 499 26.97 8.24 0.07
C PHE A 499 25.63 8.75 0.60
N CYS A 500 25.65 9.64 1.61
CA CYS A 500 24.42 10.17 2.18
C CYS A 500 23.60 10.99 1.16
N TYR A 501 24.22 11.72 0.24
CA TYR A 501 23.49 12.39 -0.85
C TYR A 501 23.00 11.41 -1.92
N GLN A 502 23.84 10.46 -2.35
CA GLN A 502 23.49 9.45 -3.35
C GLN A 502 22.28 8.62 -2.93
N GLU A 503 22.21 8.24 -1.65
CA GLU A 503 21.09 7.47 -1.08
C GLU A 503 19.92 8.36 -0.64
N GLY A 504 19.98 9.68 -0.79
CA GLY A 504 18.92 10.61 -0.33
C GLY A 504 18.74 10.62 1.20
N ILE A 505 19.74 10.17 1.95
CA ILE A 505 19.81 10.29 3.42
C ILE A 505 19.96 11.78 3.79
N LEU A 506 20.79 12.52 3.04
CA LEU A 506 20.78 13.98 2.99
C LEU A 506 19.99 14.41 1.73
N PRO A 507 19.14 15.44 1.83
CA PRO A 507 18.40 15.96 0.67
C PRO A 507 19.32 16.74 -0.28
N ASP A 508 19.11 16.59 -1.58
CA ASP A 508 19.89 17.20 -2.67
C ASP A 508 19.27 18.49 -3.23
N ASP A 509 18.26 19.05 -2.54
CA ASP A 509 17.60 20.30 -2.92
C ASP A 509 18.41 21.56 -2.58
N ALA A 510 19.44 21.43 -1.75
CA ALA A 510 20.38 22.48 -1.38
C ALA A 510 21.57 22.58 -2.36
N ILE A 511 22.00 23.80 -2.66
CA ILE A 511 23.19 24.07 -3.50
C ILE A 511 24.53 24.02 -2.72
N GLU A 512 24.46 23.87 -1.40
CA GLU A 512 25.59 23.87 -0.45
C GLU A 512 25.47 22.67 0.50
N ILE A 513 26.59 22.04 0.83
CA ILE A 513 26.69 20.97 1.84
C ILE A 513 26.69 21.57 3.25
N LEU A 514 27.36 22.69 3.46
CA LEU A 514 27.68 23.32 4.76
C LEU A 514 28.30 22.30 5.75
N PRO A 515 29.41 21.62 5.38
CA PRO A 515 29.90 20.41 6.05
C PRO A 515 30.31 20.65 7.51
N GLN A 516 30.76 21.86 7.83
CA GLN A 516 31.21 22.26 9.17
C GLN A 516 30.08 22.90 10.01
N GLN A 517 28.87 23.07 9.45
CA GLN A 517 27.74 23.64 10.19
C GLN A 517 27.20 22.64 11.23
N PRO A 518 26.86 23.09 12.45
CA PRO A 518 26.09 22.30 13.41
C PRO A 518 24.75 21.79 12.84
N VAL A 519 24.44 20.53 13.07
CA VAL A 519 23.17 19.92 12.64
C VAL A 519 22.08 20.15 13.69
N THR A 520 20.87 20.45 13.25
CA THR A 520 19.70 20.59 14.13
C THR A 520 19.08 19.24 14.48
N ARG A 521 18.26 19.22 15.54
CA ARG A 521 17.48 18.04 15.95
C ARG A 521 16.55 17.54 14.86
N ALA A 522 15.93 18.46 14.10
CA ALA A 522 15.04 18.11 13.00
C ALA A 522 15.78 17.52 11.80
N GLU A 523 16.96 18.05 11.46
CA GLU A 523 17.82 17.50 10.41
C GLU A 523 18.32 16.09 10.79
N ILE A 524 18.76 15.89 12.04
CA ILE A 524 19.16 14.57 12.56
C ILE A 524 18.00 13.57 12.50
N ALA A 525 16.79 13.99 12.89
CA ALA A 525 15.59 13.17 12.77
C ALA A 525 15.31 12.79 11.31
N GLN A 526 15.44 13.74 10.37
CA GLN A 526 15.26 13.46 8.94
C GLN A 526 16.32 12.50 8.39
N MET A 527 17.60 12.69 8.72
CA MET A 527 18.68 11.81 8.26
C MET A 527 18.48 10.37 8.72
N LEU A 528 18.08 10.17 9.98
CA LEU A 528 17.83 8.84 10.53
C LEU A 528 16.52 8.24 10.01
N TYR A 529 15.46 9.03 9.84
CA TYR A 529 14.24 8.58 9.17
C TYR A 529 14.51 8.13 7.74
N ASN A 530 15.29 8.89 6.96
CA ASN A 530 15.67 8.51 5.60
C ASN A 530 16.53 7.25 5.59
N LEU A 531 17.52 7.13 6.48
CA LEU A 531 18.32 5.91 6.65
C LEU A 531 17.42 4.70 6.93
N LEU A 532 16.53 4.78 7.93
CA LEU A 532 15.74 3.62 8.33
C LEU A 532 14.72 3.21 7.26
N ASN A 533 14.15 4.16 6.49
CA ASN A 533 13.34 3.81 5.31
C ASN A 533 14.19 3.13 4.21
N ARG A 534 15.40 3.64 3.92
CA ARG A 534 16.33 3.02 2.97
C ARG A 534 16.82 1.64 3.40
N ALA A 535 16.81 1.40 4.70
CA ALA A 535 17.26 0.19 5.33
C ALA A 535 16.16 -0.84 5.59
N ASP A 536 14.89 -0.56 5.25
CA ASP A 536 13.70 -1.37 5.60
C ASP A 536 13.53 -1.62 7.11
N LEU A 537 13.72 -0.57 7.92
CA LEU A 537 13.71 -0.57 9.39
C LEU A 537 12.61 0.32 10.04
N LEU A 538 11.61 0.80 9.28
CA LEU A 538 10.51 1.64 9.78
C LEU A 538 9.12 1.03 9.61
#